data_AF-A0AA47NCA4-F1
#
_entry.id   AF-A0AA47NCA4-F1
#
_cell.length_a   1.000
_cell.length_b   1.000
_cell.length_c   1.000
_cell.angle_alpha   90.00
_cell.angle_beta   90.00
_cell.angle_gamma   90.00
#
_symmetry.space_group_name_H-M   'P 1'
#
loop_
_entity.id
_entity.type
_entity.pdbx_description
1 polymer ?
#
loop_
_entity_poly.entity_id
_entity_poly.type
_entity_poly.pdbx_seq_one_letter_code
_entity_poly.pdbx_strand_id
1 'polypeptide(L)'
;MCALLRGFMRLTTEQLSCETLSRTFQPVEGFKSRRSTSVSFCVSTFVQASALCSIDHAHLLSMRCDKVLTYLRIFGTTMFGISLLVGISTAYIMGYQFFTTARNHVSFGLYGAILVIHLIIQSLFALLEHRNMRRSLETPIKLNKSLALCIAAYQEDPNYLRKCLVSVKRLTYPGIKVIMVIDGNNDDDLYMMEIFKEIMGWDKVATYVWRNNYHHRGPDETDDGYAESLQHVSRLVLENKCVCIMQKWGGKREVMYTAFKALGRSVDYVQVCDSDTMLDPASSVEMVKVLEEDPMILNKYESWISFLSSVRYWMAFNIERACQSYFGCVQCISGPLGMYRNSLLHEFMEAWYNQTFMGSHCSFGDDRHLTNRVLSLGYSTKYTARSKCLTETPITYLRWLNQQTRWSKSYFREWLYNSMWFHKHHLWMTYEAVITGFFPFFLIATAIQLFYQGRLWNILLFLLIVQAVALIKSSFASCLRGNIVMVFMSFYSVLYMSSLLPAKMFAIATINKAGWGTSGRKTIVVNFIGLVPISIWFTILFVGILYTVVQETRKPFPESEIIVLIIGAIVYASYWVMLLTLYSVLINKCGKRKKEPHYDMVLDV
;
A
#
# COMPACT_ATOMS: atom_id res chain seq x y z
N MET A 1 -34.43 -15.21 -4.23
CA MET A 1 -34.90 -13.86 -3.80
C MET A 1 -34.42 -12.71 -4.68
N CYS A 2 -33.11 -12.48 -4.92
CA CYS A 2 -32.66 -11.32 -5.72
C CYS A 2 -33.16 -11.23 -7.18
N ALA A 3 -33.63 -12.33 -7.79
CA ALA A 3 -34.25 -12.30 -9.13
C ALA A 3 -35.65 -11.64 -9.12
N LEU A 4 -36.46 -11.88 -8.08
CA LEU A 4 -37.82 -11.32 -7.94
C LEU A 4 -37.80 -9.79 -7.78
N LEU A 5 -36.81 -9.26 -7.05
CA LEU A 5 -36.64 -7.81 -6.87
C LEU A 5 -36.20 -7.08 -8.15
N ARG A 6 -35.53 -7.76 -9.09
CA ARG A 6 -35.23 -7.18 -10.42
C ARG A 6 -36.44 -7.19 -11.36
N GLY A 7 -37.37 -8.13 -11.19
CA GLY A 7 -38.65 -8.11 -11.91
C GLY A 7 -39.53 -6.94 -11.50
N PHE A 8 -39.66 -6.70 -10.19
CA PHE A 8 -40.49 -5.61 -9.66
C PHE A 8 -40.02 -4.21 -10.06
N MET A 9 -38.70 -3.99 -10.19
CA MET A 9 -38.15 -2.69 -10.63
C MET A 9 -38.32 -2.41 -12.14
N ARG A 10 -38.58 -3.43 -12.97
CA ARG A 10 -38.87 -3.23 -14.41
C ARG A 10 -40.32 -2.82 -14.65
N LEU A 11 -41.26 -3.42 -13.92
CA LEU A 11 -42.69 -3.11 -14.04
C LEU A 11 -43.03 -1.66 -13.62
N THR A 12 -42.25 -1.06 -12.70
CA THR A 12 -42.46 0.33 -12.27
C THR A 12 -41.80 1.38 -13.17
N THR A 13 -40.97 0.99 -14.15
CA THR A 13 -40.35 1.93 -15.11
C THR A 13 -41.08 2.03 -16.45
N GLU A 14 -41.92 1.06 -16.83
CA GLU A 14 -42.69 1.10 -18.08
C GLU A 14 -43.98 1.95 -18.03
N GLN A 15 -44.36 2.49 -16.86
CA GLN A 15 -45.56 3.35 -16.72
C GLN A 15 -45.28 4.87 -16.65
N LEU A 16 -44.04 5.32 -16.91
CA LEU A 16 -43.73 6.73 -17.17
C LEU A 16 -43.06 6.94 -18.53
N SER A 17 -43.78 6.62 -19.62
CA SER A 17 -43.52 7.23 -20.92
C SER A 17 -44.50 8.39 -21.13
N CYS A 18 -43.97 9.61 -21.13
CA CYS A 18 -44.77 10.82 -21.37
C CYS A 18 -44.84 11.08 -22.89
N GLU A 19 -45.62 10.27 -23.60
CA GLU A 19 -45.89 10.44 -25.04
C GLU A 19 -47.29 9.90 -25.38
N THR A 20 -47.93 10.46 -26.41
CA THR A 20 -49.32 10.16 -26.85
C THR A 20 -50.46 10.86 -26.08
N LEU A 21 -50.47 12.20 -26.05
CA LEU A 21 -51.72 12.98 -25.89
C LEU A 21 -51.61 14.42 -26.44
N SER A 22 -51.11 14.57 -27.68
CA SER A 22 -50.94 15.86 -28.37
C SER A 22 -51.42 15.86 -29.84
N ARG A 23 -52.55 15.18 -30.09
CA ARG A 23 -53.43 15.20 -31.29
C ARG A 23 -54.77 14.67 -30.74
N THR A 24 -55.90 15.37 -30.75
CA THR A 24 -56.44 16.41 -31.63
C THR A 24 -57.39 17.33 -30.84
N PHE A 25 -57.35 18.65 -31.10
CA PHE A 25 -58.39 19.58 -30.64
C PHE A 25 -59.12 20.17 -31.85
N GLN A 26 -60.44 19.98 -31.91
CA GLN A 26 -61.38 20.90 -32.57
C GLN A 26 -62.45 21.29 -31.54
N PRO A 27 -62.89 22.55 -31.49
CA PRO A 27 -63.89 22.99 -30.54
C PRO A 27 -65.32 22.83 -31.10
N VAL A 28 -66.25 22.39 -30.26
CA VAL A 28 -67.69 22.62 -30.44
C VAL A 28 -68.28 23.08 -29.09
N GLU A 29 -69.19 24.05 -29.16
CA GLU A 29 -69.78 24.76 -28.03
C GLU A 29 -70.79 23.90 -27.25
N GLY A 30 -71.09 24.25 -25.98
CA GLY A 30 -72.27 23.68 -25.31
C GLY A 30 -72.33 23.73 -23.77
N PHE A 31 -72.91 24.80 -23.22
CA PHE A 31 -73.75 24.84 -22.01
C PHE A 31 -73.34 24.19 -20.66
N LYS A 32 -73.12 25.06 -19.66
CA LYS A 32 -73.63 25.02 -18.26
C LYS A 32 -73.81 23.67 -17.54
N SER A 33 -73.04 23.46 -16.46
CA SER A 33 -73.60 23.20 -15.12
C SER A 33 -72.59 23.41 -13.98
N ARG A 34 -72.99 24.12 -12.92
CA ARG A 34 -72.23 24.22 -11.65
C ARG A 34 -72.65 23.08 -10.72
N ARG A 35 -71.75 22.11 -10.44
CA ARG A 35 -71.61 21.32 -9.18
C ARG A 35 -70.72 20.07 -9.37
N SER A 36 -69.39 20.21 -9.29
CA SER A 36 -68.47 19.06 -9.06
C SER A 36 -67.07 19.45 -8.53
N THR A 37 -66.67 20.72 -8.62
CA THR A 37 -65.30 21.18 -8.38
C THR A 37 -64.76 21.03 -6.95
N SER A 38 -65.61 20.82 -5.94
CA SER A 38 -65.14 20.65 -4.54
C SER A 38 -64.60 19.25 -4.24
N VAL A 39 -65.10 18.21 -4.93
CA VAL A 39 -64.67 16.82 -4.66
C VAL A 39 -63.37 16.49 -5.39
N SER A 40 -63.26 16.91 -6.66
CA SER A 40 -62.06 16.61 -7.48
C SER A 40 -60.78 17.26 -6.95
N PHE A 41 -60.87 18.50 -6.44
CA PHE A 41 -59.72 19.20 -5.86
C PHE A 41 -59.26 18.59 -4.53
N CYS A 42 -60.21 18.11 -3.71
CA CYS A 42 -59.91 17.44 -2.47
C CYS A 42 -59.22 16.08 -2.74
N VAL A 43 -59.72 15.29 -3.71
CA VAL A 43 -59.12 14.01 -4.10
C VAL A 43 -57.72 14.19 -4.70
N SER A 44 -57.48 15.17 -5.60
CA SER A 44 -56.13 15.36 -6.16
C SER A 44 -55.11 15.75 -5.09
N THR A 45 -55.49 16.63 -4.15
CA THR A 45 -54.64 17.04 -3.03
C THR A 45 -54.35 15.87 -2.08
N PHE A 46 -55.33 15.02 -1.80
CA PHE A 46 -55.15 13.82 -0.98
C PHE A 46 -54.26 12.76 -1.66
N VAL A 47 -54.38 12.59 -2.99
CA VAL A 47 -53.52 11.69 -3.78
C VAL A 47 -52.08 12.21 -3.84
N GLN A 48 -51.85 13.51 -4.01
CA GLN A 48 -50.50 14.08 -3.93
C GLN A 48 -49.89 13.98 -2.52
N ALA A 49 -50.66 14.27 -1.46
CA ALA A 49 -50.18 14.15 -0.08
C ALA A 49 -49.87 12.69 0.32
N SER A 50 -50.68 11.73 -0.10
CA SER A 50 -50.43 10.31 0.14
C SER A 50 -49.29 9.74 -0.72
N ALA A 51 -49.09 10.24 -1.94
CA ALA A 51 -47.92 9.91 -2.75
C ALA A 51 -46.61 10.45 -2.14
N LEU A 52 -46.59 11.73 -1.72
CA LEU A 52 -45.44 12.33 -1.00
C LEU A 52 -45.13 11.58 0.29
N CYS A 53 -46.14 11.34 1.13
CA CYS A 53 -45.99 10.57 2.36
C CYS A 53 -45.49 9.14 2.09
N SER A 54 -45.95 8.47 1.01
CA SER A 54 -45.47 7.14 0.62
C SER A 54 -44.01 7.15 0.12
N ILE A 55 -43.59 8.20 -0.58
CA ILE A 55 -42.19 8.38 -1.02
C ILE A 55 -41.28 8.60 0.19
N ASP A 56 -41.67 9.46 1.14
CA ASP A 56 -40.94 9.67 2.39
C ASP A 56 -40.88 8.39 3.24
N HIS A 57 -41.99 7.65 3.34
CA HIS A 57 -42.03 6.37 4.05
C HIS A 57 -41.14 5.31 3.38
N ALA A 58 -41.12 5.26 2.04
CA ALA A 58 -40.26 4.37 1.26
C ALA A 58 -38.77 4.74 1.41
N HIS A 59 -38.42 6.03 1.40
CA HIS A 59 -37.06 6.49 1.68
C HIS A 59 -36.64 6.18 3.12
N LEU A 60 -37.52 6.37 4.11
CA LEU A 60 -37.29 5.99 5.51
C LEU A 60 -37.12 4.48 5.69
N LEU A 61 -37.90 3.67 4.98
CA LEU A 61 -37.77 2.20 4.94
C LEU A 61 -36.47 1.77 4.27
N SER A 62 -36.08 2.38 3.14
CA SER A 62 -34.78 2.12 2.49
C SER A 62 -33.62 2.47 3.43
N MET A 63 -33.60 3.68 4.00
CA MET A 63 -32.57 4.11 4.94
C MET A 63 -32.48 3.22 6.20
N ARG A 64 -33.62 2.70 6.69
CA ARG A 64 -33.62 1.72 7.79
C ARG A 64 -33.07 0.37 7.33
N CYS A 65 -33.44 -0.10 6.14
CA CYS A 65 -32.94 -1.35 5.54
C CYS A 65 -31.42 -1.28 5.30
N ASP A 66 -30.91 -0.18 4.75
CA ASP A 66 -29.49 0.05 4.48
C ASP A 66 -28.66 0.11 5.77
N LYS A 67 -29.21 0.73 6.83
CA LYS A 67 -28.60 0.71 8.17
C LYS A 67 -28.55 -0.71 8.75
N VAL A 68 -29.66 -1.47 8.69
CA VAL A 68 -29.70 -2.86 9.16
C VAL A 68 -28.73 -3.74 8.37
N LEU A 69 -28.68 -3.62 7.04
CA LEU A 69 -27.74 -4.35 6.19
C LEU A 69 -26.28 -3.99 6.52
N THR A 70 -26.00 -2.73 6.83
CA THR A 70 -24.68 -2.27 7.28
C THR A 70 -24.31 -2.88 8.62
N TYR A 71 -25.20 -2.89 9.61
CA TYR A 71 -24.97 -3.57 10.89
C TYR A 71 -24.74 -5.08 10.73
N LEU A 72 -25.52 -5.75 9.88
CA LEU A 72 -25.34 -7.17 9.57
C LEU A 72 -23.99 -7.45 8.89
N ARG A 73 -23.52 -6.57 7.99
CA ARG A 73 -22.18 -6.67 7.40
C ARG A 73 -21.07 -6.44 8.43
N ILE A 74 -21.22 -5.43 9.30
CA ILE A 74 -20.27 -5.17 10.41
C ILE A 74 -20.18 -6.39 11.32
N PHE A 75 -21.31 -6.90 11.79
CA PHE A 75 -21.38 -8.07 12.65
C PHE A 75 -20.79 -9.30 11.96
N GLY A 76 -21.23 -9.63 10.74
CA GLY A 76 -20.76 -10.80 10.00
C GLY A 76 -19.26 -10.77 9.69
N THR A 77 -18.71 -9.63 9.25
CA THR A 77 -17.27 -9.50 8.99
C THR A 77 -16.43 -9.50 10.26
N THR A 78 -16.93 -8.93 11.36
CA THR A 78 -16.27 -8.98 12.67
C THR A 78 -16.26 -10.40 13.24
N MET A 79 -17.39 -11.10 13.20
CA MET A 79 -17.49 -12.49 13.63
C MET A 79 -16.60 -13.41 12.78
N PHE A 80 -16.54 -13.20 11.46
CA PHE A 80 -15.61 -13.91 10.58
C PHE A 80 -14.15 -13.70 10.99
N GLY A 81 -13.73 -12.44 11.22
CA GLY A 81 -12.37 -12.12 11.66
C GLY A 81 -12.01 -12.73 13.02
N ILE A 82 -12.92 -12.66 13.99
CA ILE A 82 -12.74 -13.27 15.32
C ILE A 82 -12.69 -14.80 15.23
N SER A 83 -13.63 -15.42 14.51
CA SER A 83 -13.66 -16.89 14.33
C SER A 83 -12.39 -17.41 13.64
N LEU A 84 -11.88 -16.67 12.65
CA LEU A 84 -10.63 -16.97 11.97
C LEU A 84 -9.43 -16.88 12.93
N LEU A 85 -9.33 -15.78 13.70
CA LEU A 85 -8.25 -15.58 14.67
C LEU A 85 -8.27 -16.65 15.77
N VAL A 86 -9.45 -16.94 16.33
CA VAL A 86 -9.65 -17.99 17.34
C VAL A 86 -9.31 -19.36 16.75
N GLY A 87 -9.82 -19.71 15.56
CA GLY A 87 -9.54 -20.99 14.92
C GLY A 87 -8.04 -21.23 14.67
N ILE A 88 -7.33 -20.20 14.19
CA ILE A 88 -5.87 -20.28 13.97
C ILE A 88 -5.10 -20.34 15.30
N SER A 89 -5.52 -19.56 16.30
CA SER A 89 -4.91 -19.58 17.63
C SER A 89 -5.09 -20.94 18.31
N THR A 90 -6.29 -21.53 18.23
CA THR A 90 -6.57 -22.87 18.74
C THR A 90 -5.78 -23.93 17.97
N ALA A 91 -5.70 -23.85 16.64
CA ALA A 91 -4.88 -24.76 15.83
C ALA A 91 -3.37 -24.68 16.18
N TYR A 92 -2.89 -23.49 16.54
CA TYR A 92 -1.54 -23.25 17.03
C TYR A 92 -1.32 -23.82 18.45
N ILE A 93 -2.19 -23.49 19.40
CA ILE A 93 -2.07 -23.87 20.82
C ILE A 93 -2.27 -25.37 21.02
N MET A 94 -3.25 -25.98 20.36
CA MET A 94 -3.50 -27.43 20.41
C MET A 94 -2.43 -28.24 19.66
N GLY A 95 -1.67 -27.59 18.76
CA GLY A 95 -0.53 -28.20 18.07
C GLY A 95 -0.86 -29.44 17.23
N TYR A 96 -2.12 -29.62 16.79
CA TYR A 96 -2.60 -30.84 16.13
C TYR A 96 -1.71 -31.27 14.95
N GLN A 97 -1.26 -32.52 14.95
CA GLN A 97 -0.29 -33.08 14.01
C GLN A 97 -0.96 -34.09 13.07
N PHE A 98 -0.85 -33.87 11.75
CA PHE A 98 -1.34 -34.80 10.73
C PHE A 98 -0.37 -35.96 10.49
N PHE A 99 0.93 -35.64 10.46
CA PHE A 99 2.00 -36.59 10.19
C PHE A 99 3.13 -36.36 11.17
N THR A 100 3.61 -37.43 11.80
CA THR A 100 4.83 -37.46 12.59
C THR A 100 5.75 -38.55 12.08
N THR A 101 7.05 -38.25 11.98
CA THR A 101 8.07 -39.29 11.75
C THR A 101 8.31 -40.08 13.03
N ALA A 102 8.76 -41.32 12.94
CA ALA A 102 9.22 -42.10 14.09
C ALA A 102 10.16 -41.27 14.99
N ARG A 103 9.97 -41.37 16.31
CA ARG A 103 10.63 -40.55 17.37
C ARG A 103 10.30 -39.04 17.34
N ASN A 104 9.28 -38.61 16.60
CA ASN A 104 8.82 -37.22 16.47
C ASN A 104 9.89 -36.24 15.95
N HIS A 105 10.81 -36.70 15.10
CA HIS A 105 11.83 -35.82 14.51
C HIS A 105 11.26 -34.79 13.53
N VAL A 106 10.16 -35.10 12.83
CA VAL A 106 9.44 -34.13 11.99
C VAL A 106 7.95 -34.26 12.26
N SER A 107 7.26 -33.14 12.37
CA SER A 107 5.80 -33.08 12.52
C SER A 107 5.20 -32.03 11.59
N PHE A 108 4.19 -32.41 10.80
CA PHE A 108 3.39 -31.45 10.02
C PHE A 108 2.00 -31.30 10.65
N GLY A 109 1.67 -30.09 11.10
CA GLY A 109 0.46 -29.81 11.86
C GLY A 109 -0.53 -28.85 11.19
N LEU A 110 -1.72 -28.73 11.79
CA LEU A 110 -2.85 -27.95 11.28
C LEU A 110 -2.48 -26.48 11.00
N TYR A 111 -1.73 -25.84 11.90
CA TYR A 111 -1.23 -24.48 11.69
C TYR A 111 -0.32 -24.37 10.44
N GLY A 112 0.56 -25.35 10.23
CA GLY A 112 1.42 -25.41 9.04
C GLY A 112 0.62 -25.57 7.75
N ALA A 113 -0.41 -26.43 7.77
CA ALA A 113 -1.32 -26.58 6.63
C ALA A 113 -2.08 -25.29 6.30
N ILE A 114 -2.57 -24.56 7.31
CA ILE A 114 -3.25 -23.26 7.11
C ILE A 114 -2.30 -22.25 6.43
N LEU A 115 -1.02 -22.21 6.82
CA LEU A 115 -0.03 -21.33 6.18
C LEU A 115 0.28 -21.76 4.73
N VAL A 116 0.38 -23.06 4.45
CA VAL A 116 0.58 -23.57 3.08
C VAL A 116 -0.63 -23.23 2.19
N ILE A 117 -1.85 -23.43 2.69
CA ILE A 117 -3.10 -23.08 2.00
C ILE A 117 -3.15 -21.57 1.73
N HIS A 118 -2.80 -20.73 2.71
CA HIS A 118 -2.71 -19.28 2.54
C HIS A 118 -1.78 -18.89 1.38
N LEU A 119 -0.58 -19.49 1.32
CA LEU A 119 0.39 -19.23 0.25
C LEU A 119 -0.12 -19.67 -1.12
N ILE A 120 -0.78 -20.83 -1.21
CA ILE A 120 -1.38 -21.33 -2.46
C ILE A 120 -2.48 -20.38 -2.94
N ILE A 121 -3.42 -20.00 -2.06
CA ILE A 121 -4.55 -19.12 -2.41
C ILE A 121 -4.06 -17.73 -2.83
N GLN A 122 -3.14 -17.12 -2.07
CA GLN A 122 -2.57 -15.81 -2.41
C GLN A 122 -1.85 -15.84 -3.76
N SER A 123 -1.09 -16.91 -4.03
CA SER A 123 -0.39 -17.10 -5.31
C SER A 123 -1.34 -17.32 -6.48
N LEU A 124 -2.43 -18.08 -6.28
CA LEU A 124 -3.45 -18.32 -7.29
C LEU A 124 -4.17 -17.02 -7.71
N PHE A 125 -4.63 -16.22 -6.75
CA PHE A 125 -5.32 -14.97 -7.06
C PHE A 125 -4.38 -13.90 -7.62
N ALA A 126 -3.12 -13.87 -7.22
CA ALA A 126 -2.10 -13.08 -7.90
C ALA A 126 -1.95 -13.48 -9.38
N LEU A 127 -1.83 -14.79 -9.68
CA LEU A 127 -1.75 -15.29 -11.07
C LEU A 127 -3.00 -14.94 -11.89
N LEU A 128 -4.19 -15.02 -11.30
CA LEU A 128 -5.43 -14.63 -11.96
C LEU A 128 -5.46 -13.13 -12.28
N GLU A 129 -5.04 -12.26 -11.36
CA GLU A 129 -4.96 -10.83 -11.63
C GLU A 129 -3.91 -10.51 -12.72
N HIS A 130 -2.73 -11.15 -12.71
CA HIS A 130 -1.75 -11.05 -13.81
C HIS A 130 -2.26 -11.56 -15.16
N ARG A 131 -3.32 -12.38 -15.18
CA ARG A 131 -4.04 -12.76 -16.41
C ARG A 131 -5.13 -11.75 -16.78
N ASN A 132 -5.78 -11.12 -15.80
CA ASN A 132 -6.72 -10.02 -16.04
C ASN A 132 -6.02 -8.81 -16.65
N MET A 133 -4.87 -8.40 -16.07
CA MET A 133 -4.01 -7.32 -16.57
C MET A 133 -3.60 -7.56 -18.03
N ARG A 134 -3.14 -8.78 -18.36
CA ARG A 134 -2.81 -9.16 -19.75
C ARG A 134 -4.00 -9.17 -20.72
N ARG A 135 -5.24 -9.32 -20.26
CA ARG A 135 -6.44 -9.17 -21.12
C ARG A 135 -6.82 -7.70 -21.33
N SER A 136 -6.49 -6.83 -20.37
CA SER A 136 -6.78 -5.39 -20.45
C SER A 136 -5.95 -4.65 -21.53
N LEU A 137 -4.92 -5.31 -22.08
CA LEU A 137 -4.12 -4.85 -23.22
C LEU A 137 -4.94 -4.58 -24.49
N GLU A 138 -6.04 -5.32 -24.70
CA GLU A 138 -6.83 -5.27 -25.93
C GLU A 138 -7.82 -4.09 -25.96
N THR A 139 -8.01 -3.39 -24.84
CA THR A 139 -8.97 -2.27 -24.72
C THR A 139 -8.38 -0.94 -25.21
N PRO A 140 -8.96 -0.28 -26.23
CA PRO A 140 -8.47 1.00 -26.74
C PRO A 140 -8.71 2.15 -25.76
N ILE A 141 -7.74 3.06 -25.63
CA ILE A 141 -7.68 4.03 -24.54
C ILE A 141 -8.13 5.42 -24.99
N LYS A 142 -8.96 6.07 -24.16
CA LYS A 142 -9.38 7.47 -24.35
C LYS A 142 -8.65 8.36 -23.34
N LEU A 143 -7.53 8.96 -23.74
CA LEU A 143 -6.71 9.87 -22.92
C LEU A 143 -7.33 11.27 -22.81
N ASN A 144 -8.64 11.32 -22.52
CA ASN A 144 -9.46 12.54 -22.53
C ASN A 144 -9.55 13.18 -21.13
N LYS A 145 -8.69 12.75 -20.20
CA LYS A 145 -8.77 13.08 -18.77
C LYS A 145 -7.58 13.92 -18.34
N SER A 146 -7.81 14.96 -17.56
CA SER A 146 -6.75 15.85 -17.11
C SER A 146 -5.98 15.23 -15.93
N LEU A 147 -4.66 15.36 -15.94
CA LEU A 147 -3.76 14.71 -14.98
C LEU A 147 -2.75 15.72 -14.45
N ALA A 148 -2.59 15.75 -13.12
CA ALA A 148 -1.46 16.39 -12.46
C ALA A 148 -0.53 15.34 -11.82
N LEU A 149 0.78 15.55 -11.95
CA LEU A 149 1.83 14.83 -11.24
C LEU A 149 2.39 15.72 -10.12
N CYS A 150 2.24 15.27 -8.89
CA CYS A 150 2.78 15.91 -7.69
C CYS A 150 4.06 15.20 -7.23
N ILE A 151 5.16 15.93 -7.17
CA ILE A 151 6.47 15.46 -6.73
C ILE A 151 6.78 16.10 -5.38
N ALA A 152 7.03 15.27 -4.35
CA ALA A 152 7.42 15.74 -3.02
C ALA A 152 8.94 15.63 -2.82
N ALA A 153 9.61 16.73 -2.49
CA ALA A 153 11.07 16.79 -2.35
C ALA A 153 11.54 17.34 -1.00
N TYR A 154 12.63 16.79 -0.46
CA TYR A 154 13.32 17.32 0.72
C TYR A 154 14.77 16.83 0.78
N GLN A 155 15.73 17.76 0.71
CA GLN A 155 17.17 17.48 0.85
C GLN A 155 17.65 16.21 0.11
N GLU A 156 17.30 16.11 -1.18
CA GLU A 156 17.59 14.94 -2.00
C GLU A 156 18.96 14.98 -2.68
N ASP A 157 19.47 13.81 -3.06
CA ASP A 157 20.67 13.73 -3.89
C ASP A 157 20.41 14.42 -5.25
N PRO A 158 21.25 15.40 -5.67
CA PRO A 158 21.08 16.10 -6.94
C PRO A 158 20.96 15.18 -8.16
N ASN A 159 21.66 14.04 -8.17
CA ASN A 159 21.65 13.09 -9.28
C ASN A 159 20.34 12.30 -9.34
N TYR A 160 19.77 11.91 -8.18
CA TYR A 160 18.48 11.24 -8.15
C TYR A 160 17.35 12.19 -8.53
N LEU A 161 17.37 13.44 -8.03
CA LEU A 161 16.39 14.47 -8.42
C LEU A 161 16.47 14.79 -9.93
N ARG A 162 17.68 14.96 -10.48
CA ARG A 162 17.88 15.16 -11.93
C ARG A 162 17.32 13.99 -12.75
N LYS A 163 17.59 12.75 -12.34
CA LYS A 163 17.07 11.54 -13.00
C LYS A 163 15.55 11.44 -12.92
N CYS A 164 14.94 11.79 -11.78
CA CYS A 164 13.50 11.89 -11.61
C CYS A 164 12.92 12.89 -12.63
N LEU A 165 13.36 14.14 -12.62
CA LEU A 165 12.80 15.19 -13.47
C LEU A 165 13.03 14.97 -14.97
N VAL A 166 14.18 14.43 -15.37
CA VAL A 166 14.42 14.01 -16.77
C VAL A 166 13.45 12.90 -17.20
N SER A 167 13.12 11.97 -16.30
CA SER A 167 12.13 10.93 -16.61
C SER A 167 10.70 11.49 -16.72
N VAL A 168 10.34 12.46 -15.88
CA VAL A 168 9.05 13.17 -15.92
C VAL A 168 8.86 13.92 -17.24
N LYS A 169 9.92 14.57 -17.74
CA LYS A 169 9.93 15.25 -19.04
C LYS A 169 9.70 14.31 -20.24
N ARG A 170 9.90 13.00 -20.07
CA ARG A 170 9.68 11.96 -21.09
C ARG A 170 8.32 11.24 -20.98
N LEU A 171 7.44 11.66 -20.07
CA LEU A 171 6.11 11.05 -19.95
C LEU A 171 5.28 11.27 -21.22
N THR A 172 4.68 10.18 -21.70
CA THR A 172 3.88 10.16 -22.93
C THR A 172 2.44 10.66 -22.74
N TYR A 173 2.03 10.98 -21.51
CA TYR A 173 0.69 11.44 -21.22
C TYR A 173 0.46 12.88 -21.72
N PRO A 174 -0.51 13.13 -22.62
CA PRO A 174 -0.70 14.44 -23.22
C PRO A 174 -1.18 15.47 -22.20
N GLY A 175 -0.56 16.65 -22.19
CA GLY A 175 -1.01 17.79 -21.40
C GLY A 175 -0.88 17.65 -19.88
N ILE A 176 -0.07 16.71 -19.39
CA ILE A 176 0.20 16.53 -17.96
C ILE A 176 0.70 17.82 -17.30
N LYS A 177 0.12 18.16 -16.15
CA LYS A 177 0.60 19.25 -15.27
C LYS A 177 1.61 18.67 -14.28
N VAL A 178 2.75 19.32 -14.07
CA VAL A 178 3.81 18.88 -13.15
C VAL A 178 3.99 19.91 -12.05
N ILE A 179 3.86 19.47 -10.80
CA ILE A 179 3.99 20.30 -9.62
C ILE A 179 5.01 19.64 -8.70
N MET A 180 6.13 20.31 -8.47
CA MET A 180 7.10 19.91 -7.44
C MET A 180 7.00 20.82 -6.24
N VAL A 181 6.78 20.26 -5.06
CA VAL A 181 6.79 21.01 -3.81
C VAL A 181 7.98 20.53 -2.97
N ILE A 182 8.76 21.48 -2.48
CA ILE A 182 9.98 21.27 -1.69
C ILE A 182 9.69 21.60 -0.23
N ASP A 183 9.94 20.66 0.68
CA ASP A 183 9.75 20.75 2.13
C ASP A 183 10.81 21.63 2.83
N GLY A 184 11.21 22.73 2.20
CA GLY A 184 12.30 23.58 2.66
C GLY A 184 12.39 24.83 1.81
N ASN A 185 12.67 25.95 2.46
CA ASN A 185 12.77 27.27 1.86
C ASN A 185 14.03 28.04 2.29
N ASN A 186 15.04 27.32 2.78
CA ASN A 186 16.35 27.87 3.11
C ASN A 186 17.28 27.88 1.88
N ASP A 187 18.39 28.61 1.95
CA ASP A 187 19.40 28.64 0.88
C ASP A 187 19.95 27.25 0.54
N ASP A 188 20.06 26.39 1.56
CA ASP A 188 20.47 24.99 1.47
C ASP A 188 19.55 24.11 0.59
N ASP A 189 18.32 24.55 0.33
CA ASP A 189 17.28 23.84 -0.43
C ASP A 189 17.11 24.38 -1.87
N LEU A 190 17.61 25.59 -2.16
CA LEU A 190 17.44 26.29 -3.45
C LEU A 190 17.90 25.46 -4.66
N TYR A 191 18.95 24.66 -4.51
CA TYR A 191 19.48 23.80 -5.58
C TYR A 191 18.41 22.86 -6.18
N MET A 192 17.41 22.44 -5.41
CA MET A 192 16.32 21.60 -5.91
C MET A 192 15.41 22.37 -6.89
N MET A 193 15.13 23.65 -6.59
CA MET A 193 14.37 24.53 -7.48
C MET A 193 15.18 24.86 -8.74
N GLU A 194 16.48 25.14 -8.62
CA GLU A 194 17.35 25.41 -9.78
C GLU A 194 17.47 24.20 -10.72
N ILE A 195 17.60 22.97 -10.18
CA ILE A 195 17.55 21.74 -10.96
C ILE A 195 16.22 21.60 -11.71
N PHE A 196 15.10 22.00 -11.09
CA PHE A 196 13.78 21.98 -11.75
C PHE A 196 13.69 22.99 -12.90
N LYS A 197 14.15 24.24 -12.69
CA LYS A 197 14.20 25.27 -13.73
C LYS A 197 15.05 24.82 -14.92
N GLU A 198 16.23 24.28 -14.66
CA GLU A 198 17.15 23.78 -15.68
C GLU A 198 16.52 22.68 -16.55
N ILE A 199 15.92 21.66 -15.92
CA ILE A 199 15.39 20.50 -16.66
C ILE A 199 14.09 20.82 -17.37
N MET A 200 13.16 21.53 -16.72
CA MET A 200 11.83 21.79 -17.26
C MET A 200 11.82 23.00 -18.22
N GLY A 201 12.84 23.86 -18.13
CA GLY A 201 13.09 25.01 -19.00
C GLY A 201 12.67 26.33 -18.34
N TRP A 202 13.62 27.25 -18.19
CA TRP A 202 13.48 28.52 -17.48
C TRP A 202 12.22 29.32 -17.86
N ASP A 203 11.93 29.47 -19.16
CA ASP A 203 10.77 30.25 -19.66
C ASP A 203 9.42 29.52 -19.53
N LYS A 204 9.43 28.26 -19.07
CA LYS A 204 8.25 27.36 -19.04
C LYS A 204 7.82 26.97 -17.63
N VAL A 205 8.56 27.41 -16.61
CA VAL A 205 8.31 27.09 -15.21
C VAL A 205 7.84 28.33 -14.45
N ALA A 206 6.86 28.13 -13.58
CA ALA A 206 6.49 29.10 -12.57
C ALA A 206 7.05 28.65 -11.22
N THR A 207 7.79 29.53 -10.55
CA THR A 207 8.47 29.20 -9.29
C THR A 207 8.12 30.19 -8.18
N TYR A 208 7.84 29.68 -6.98
CA TYR A 208 7.51 30.52 -5.82
C TYR A 208 8.21 30.00 -4.56
N VAL A 209 8.81 30.92 -3.80
CA VAL A 209 9.40 30.64 -2.49
C VAL A 209 8.45 31.19 -1.44
N TRP A 210 7.55 30.32 -0.97
CA TRP A 210 6.64 30.65 0.12
C TRP A 210 7.42 30.63 1.43
N ARG A 211 7.37 31.73 2.20
CA ARG A 211 8.01 31.83 3.52
C ARG A 211 7.42 30.85 4.56
N ASN A 212 6.17 30.44 4.34
CA ASN A 212 5.32 29.69 5.26
C ASN A 212 4.77 28.44 4.58
N ASN A 213 3.70 27.84 5.10
CA ASN A 213 2.93 26.77 4.46
C ASN A 213 1.44 26.85 4.87
N TYR A 214 0.59 25.89 4.46
CA TYR A 214 -0.87 25.96 4.67
C TYR A 214 -1.29 25.85 6.16
N HIS A 215 -0.41 25.34 7.03
CA HIS A 215 -0.73 25.09 8.44
C HIS A 215 0.23 25.77 9.44
N HIS A 216 1.30 26.40 8.96
CA HIS A 216 2.22 27.20 9.75
C HIS A 216 2.37 28.58 9.13
N ARG A 217 1.74 29.56 9.78
CA ARG A 217 1.83 30.99 9.46
C ARG A 217 3.06 31.66 10.06
N GLY A 218 3.55 32.74 9.46
CA GLY A 218 4.67 33.51 10.01
C GLY A 218 4.27 34.29 11.27
N PRO A 219 5.16 34.48 12.27
CA PRO A 219 4.84 35.28 13.46
C PRO A 219 4.51 36.75 13.12
N ASP A 220 5.08 37.27 12.04
CA ASP A 220 4.91 38.66 11.57
C ASP A 220 3.98 38.78 10.34
N GLU A 221 3.25 37.72 9.97
CA GLU A 221 2.45 37.66 8.74
C GLU A 221 0.98 38.06 9.00
N THR A 222 0.52 39.15 8.35
CA THR A 222 -0.86 39.65 8.45
C THR A 222 -1.88 38.67 7.86
N ASP A 223 -3.16 38.79 8.24
CA ASP A 223 -4.23 37.92 7.73
C ASP A 223 -4.32 38.02 6.20
N ASP A 224 -4.27 39.26 5.69
CA ASP A 224 -4.34 39.56 4.26
C ASP A 224 -3.12 39.04 3.50
N GLY A 225 -1.90 39.20 4.02
CA GLY A 225 -0.67 38.71 3.38
C GLY A 225 -0.59 37.17 3.34
N TYR A 226 -1.13 36.52 4.38
CA TYR A 226 -1.29 35.06 4.38
C TYR A 226 -2.35 34.62 3.35
N ALA A 227 -3.51 35.28 3.32
CA ALA A 227 -4.56 35.00 2.34
C ALA A 227 -4.11 35.25 0.90
N GLU A 228 -3.34 36.32 0.65
CA GLU A 228 -2.71 36.61 -0.64
C GLU A 228 -1.75 35.49 -1.04
N SER A 229 -0.89 35.02 -0.12
CA SER A 229 0.03 33.91 -0.38
C SER A 229 -0.69 32.61 -0.76
N LEU A 230 -1.79 32.28 -0.06
CA LEU A 230 -2.64 31.12 -0.37
C LEU A 230 -3.29 31.23 -1.75
N GLN A 231 -3.79 32.42 -2.11
CA GLN A 231 -4.33 32.70 -3.42
C GLN A 231 -3.25 32.67 -4.51
N HIS A 232 -2.06 33.18 -4.23
CA HIS A 232 -0.92 33.17 -5.15
C HIS A 232 -0.50 31.74 -5.48
N VAL A 233 -0.29 30.88 -4.47
CA VAL A 233 0.02 29.45 -4.66
C VAL A 233 -1.04 28.76 -5.52
N SER A 234 -2.33 29.00 -5.24
CA SER A 234 -3.44 28.43 -5.99
C SER A 234 -3.46 28.92 -7.45
N ARG A 235 -3.30 30.23 -7.67
CA ARG A 235 -3.26 30.86 -9.00
C ARG A 235 -2.08 30.34 -9.83
N LEU A 236 -0.88 30.33 -9.25
CA LEU A 236 0.35 29.81 -9.82
C LEU A 236 0.16 28.37 -10.33
N VAL A 237 -0.43 27.51 -9.50
CA VAL A 237 -0.74 26.11 -9.82
C VAL A 237 -1.82 25.97 -10.87
N LEU A 238 -2.84 26.82 -10.90
CA LEU A 238 -3.92 26.72 -11.88
C LEU A 238 -3.50 27.19 -13.28
N GLU A 239 -2.81 28.33 -13.37
CA GLU A 239 -2.43 28.98 -14.63
C GLU A 239 -1.28 28.27 -15.37
N ASN A 240 -0.35 27.65 -14.64
CA ASN A 240 0.90 27.11 -15.22
C ASN A 240 0.90 25.59 -15.39
N LYS A 241 1.68 25.07 -16.34
CA LYS A 241 1.84 23.61 -16.56
C LYS A 241 2.96 22.98 -15.73
N CYS A 242 4.03 23.72 -15.46
CA CYS A 242 5.17 23.27 -14.68
C CYS A 242 5.40 24.24 -13.52
N VAL A 243 5.25 23.77 -12.29
CA VAL A 243 5.30 24.62 -11.08
C VAL A 243 6.26 24.05 -10.05
N CYS A 244 7.10 24.90 -9.47
CA CYS A 244 7.94 24.55 -8.32
C CYS A 244 7.67 25.49 -7.14
N ILE A 245 7.30 24.93 -5.99
CA ILE A 245 7.04 25.69 -4.76
C ILE A 245 8.05 25.25 -3.70
N MET A 246 8.79 26.19 -3.14
CA MET A 246 9.49 26.02 -1.86
C MET A 246 8.59 26.54 -0.75
N GLN A 247 8.56 25.85 0.39
CA GLN A 247 7.71 26.18 1.52
C GLN A 247 8.42 25.91 2.84
N LYS A 248 7.88 26.40 3.96
CA LYS A 248 8.40 26.06 5.29
C LYS A 248 8.29 24.56 5.55
N TRP A 249 9.33 23.97 6.14
CA TRP A 249 9.38 22.56 6.52
C TRP A 249 8.18 22.16 7.39
N GLY A 250 7.42 21.16 6.92
CA GLY A 250 6.25 20.60 7.58
C GLY A 250 6.10 19.07 7.40
N GLY A 251 7.02 18.43 6.67
CA GLY A 251 6.99 17.01 6.36
C GLY A 251 6.30 16.71 5.02
N LYS A 252 6.55 15.50 4.48
CA LYS A 252 5.96 15.00 3.23
C LYS A 252 4.45 15.25 3.10
N ARG A 253 3.72 15.16 4.22
CA ARG A 253 2.26 15.38 4.27
C ARG A 253 1.86 16.82 3.95
N GLU A 254 2.58 17.80 4.49
CA GLU A 254 2.35 19.22 4.21
C GLU A 254 2.60 19.53 2.73
N VAL A 255 3.73 19.04 2.20
CA VAL A 255 4.12 19.17 0.80
C VAL A 255 3.08 18.58 -0.17
N MET A 256 2.58 17.38 0.15
CA MET A 256 1.49 16.74 -0.62
C MET A 256 0.17 17.50 -0.48
N TYR A 257 -0.18 17.96 0.74
CA TYR A 257 -1.38 18.79 0.98
C TYR A 257 -1.34 20.06 0.14
N THR A 258 -0.23 20.79 0.15
CA THR A 258 -0.02 22.02 -0.64
C THR A 258 -0.32 21.79 -2.12
N ALA A 259 0.22 20.72 -2.71
CA ALA A 259 -0.06 20.38 -4.10
C ALA A 259 -1.54 20.02 -4.35
N PHE A 260 -2.16 19.21 -3.49
CA PHE A 260 -3.56 18.81 -3.63
C PHE A 260 -4.55 19.96 -3.45
N LYS A 261 -4.26 20.85 -2.49
CA LYS A 261 -5.09 22.01 -2.14
C LYS A 261 -5.03 23.06 -3.25
N ALA A 262 -3.83 23.39 -3.72
CA ALA A 262 -3.60 24.35 -4.81
C ALA A 262 -4.16 23.87 -6.16
N LEU A 263 -4.14 22.55 -6.42
CA LEU A 263 -4.79 21.98 -7.61
C LEU A 263 -6.31 22.19 -7.62
N GLY A 264 -6.95 22.26 -6.46
CA GLY A 264 -8.41 22.24 -6.36
C GLY A 264 -9.01 21.10 -7.19
N ARG A 265 -10.15 21.34 -7.85
CA ARG A 265 -10.79 20.39 -8.76
C ARG A 265 -10.39 20.55 -10.24
N SER A 266 -9.22 21.14 -10.52
CA SER A 266 -8.81 21.46 -11.90
C SER A 266 -8.45 20.26 -12.78
N VAL A 267 -8.11 19.12 -12.17
CA VAL A 267 -7.76 17.87 -12.86
C VAL A 267 -8.68 16.71 -12.48
N ASP A 268 -8.90 15.74 -13.37
CA ASP A 268 -9.60 14.51 -13.06
C ASP A 268 -8.80 13.60 -12.11
N TYR A 269 -7.48 13.51 -12.35
CA TYR A 269 -6.57 12.61 -11.64
C TYR A 269 -5.36 13.34 -11.06
N VAL A 270 -4.90 12.85 -9.90
CA VAL A 270 -3.64 13.28 -9.28
C VAL A 270 -2.75 12.05 -9.11
N GLN A 271 -1.59 12.08 -9.76
CA GLN A 271 -0.50 11.13 -9.57
C GLN A 271 0.50 11.69 -8.56
N VAL A 272 1.04 10.83 -7.69
CA VAL A 272 2.08 11.17 -6.71
C VAL A 272 3.35 10.40 -7.04
N CYS A 273 4.50 11.06 -6.82
CA CYS A 273 5.82 10.51 -7.03
C CYS A 273 6.78 11.01 -5.93
N ASP A 274 7.66 10.14 -5.46
CA ASP A 274 8.77 10.53 -4.60
C ASP A 274 9.92 11.07 -5.47
N SER A 275 10.63 12.10 -4.99
CA SER A 275 11.66 12.84 -5.75
C SER A 275 12.93 12.06 -6.10
N ASP A 276 13.09 10.86 -5.56
CA ASP A 276 14.14 9.89 -5.90
C ASP A 276 13.74 8.93 -7.03
N THR A 277 12.51 9.01 -7.52
CA THR A 277 11.88 7.97 -8.32
C THR A 277 11.83 8.38 -9.80
N MET A 278 12.46 7.58 -10.65
CA MET A 278 12.38 7.75 -12.11
C MET A 278 11.15 7.05 -12.65
N LEU A 279 10.36 7.73 -13.48
CA LEU A 279 9.15 7.20 -14.08
C LEU A 279 9.43 6.59 -15.47
N ASP A 280 8.73 5.50 -15.77
CA ASP A 280 8.67 4.95 -17.14
C ASP A 280 7.90 5.92 -18.06
N PRO A 281 8.29 6.12 -19.33
CA PRO A 281 7.57 6.99 -20.26
C PRO A 281 6.08 6.67 -20.42
N ALA A 282 5.68 5.40 -20.30
CA ALA A 282 4.29 4.95 -20.36
C ALA A 282 3.59 5.01 -18.99
N SER A 283 4.30 5.31 -17.89
CA SER A 283 3.80 5.15 -16.51
C SER A 283 2.42 5.80 -16.29
N SER A 284 2.34 7.13 -16.46
CA SER A 284 1.11 7.90 -16.32
C SER A 284 -0.02 7.44 -17.23
N VAL A 285 0.29 6.97 -18.45
CA VAL A 285 -0.71 6.45 -19.39
C VAL A 285 -1.32 5.18 -18.82
N GLU A 286 -0.50 4.21 -18.48
CA GLU A 286 -0.87 2.89 -17.97
C GLU A 286 -1.59 2.96 -16.60
N MET A 287 -1.20 3.88 -15.72
CA MET A 287 -1.98 4.21 -14.51
C MET A 287 -3.39 4.73 -14.81
N VAL A 288 -3.60 5.46 -15.92
CA VAL A 288 -4.93 5.88 -16.39
C VAL A 288 -5.65 4.77 -17.18
N LYS A 289 -4.93 3.92 -17.92
CA LYS A 289 -5.51 2.79 -18.67
C LYS A 289 -6.25 1.84 -17.75
N VAL A 290 -5.58 1.45 -16.67
CA VAL A 290 -6.15 0.51 -15.71
C VAL A 290 -6.10 1.10 -14.31
N LEU A 291 -5.01 1.69 -13.82
CA LEU A 291 -4.11 1.13 -12.81
C LEU A 291 -3.11 0.12 -13.43
N GLU A 292 -1.92 0.58 -13.90
CA GLU A 292 -0.68 -0.05 -14.51
C GLU A 292 0.68 -0.20 -13.62
N GLU A 293 1.43 -1.34 -13.54
CA GLU A 293 2.85 -1.78 -13.07
C GLU A 293 3.47 -1.68 -11.65
N ASP A 294 4.30 -2.73 -11.49
CA ASP A 294 5.40 -3.04 -10.60
C ASP A 294 6.56 -2.03 -10.68
N PRO A 295 6.88 -1.38 -9.56
CA PRO A 295 8.07 -0.56 -9.43
C PRO A 295 9.35 -1.42 -9.37
N MET A 296 10.33 -1.05 -10.19
CA MET A 296 11.70 -1.51 -10.13
C MET A 296 12.52 -0.65 -9.14
N ILE A 297 13.76 -1.05 -8.85
CA ILE A 297 14.67 -0.32 -7.94
C ILE A 297 15.96 0.04 -8.66
N LEU A 298 16.35 1.31 -8.54
CA LEU A 298 17.43 1.94 -9.27
C LEU A 298 18.81 1.42 -8.83
N ASN A 299 19.06 1.41 -7.52
CA ASN A 299 20.36 1.06 -6.92
C ASN A 299 20.46 -0.42 -6.48
N LYS A 300 19.76 -1.31 -7.20
CA LYS A 300 19.62 -2.75 -6.91
C LYS A 300 20.95 -3.50 -6.69
N TYR A 301 22.04 -3.06 -7.32
CA TYR A 301 23.33 -3.76 -7.35
C TYR A 301 24.44 -3.04 -6.55
N GLU A 302 24.10 -2.04 -5.75
CA GLU A 302 25.07 -1.30 -4.92
C GLU A 302 25.41 -2.03 -3.62
N SER A 303 24.44 -2.70 -2.98
CA SER A 303 24.67 -3.49 -1.78
C SER A 303 23.80 -4.75 -1.75
N TRP A 304 24.17 -5.70 -0.88
CA TRP A 304 23.34 -6.87 -0.64
C TRP A 304 21.99 -6.50 0.03
N ILE A 305 21.94 -5.40 0.79
CA ILE A 305 20.70 -4.89 1.40
C ILE A 305 19.75 -4.30 0.34
N SER A 306 20.25 -3.45 -0.57
CA SER A 306 19.41 -2.90 -1.65
C SER A 306 18.97 -4.00 -2.61
N PHE A 307 19.84 -4.98 -2.89
CA PHE A 307 19.51 -6.18 -3.64
C PHE A 307 18.37 -7.00 -2.99
N LEU A 308 18.51 -7.43 -1.73
CA LEU A 308 17.49 -8.22 -1.03
C LEU A 308 16.18 -7.46 -0.82
N SER A 309 16.25 -6.15 -0.62
CA SER A 309 15.06 -5.30 -0.57
C SER A 309 14.36 -5.23 -1.94
N SER A 310 15.11 -5.18 -3.05
CA SER A 310 14.53 -5.15 -4.40
C SER A 310 13.73 -6.40 -4.76
N VAL A 311 14.23 -7.57 -4.38
CA VAL A 311 13.50 -8.82 -4.61
C VAL A 311 12.29 -8.95 -3.65
N ARG A 312 12.37 -8.40 -2.42
CA ARG A 312 11.22 -8.35 -1.50
C ARG A 312 10.11 -7.43 -1.99
N TYR A 313 10.45 -6.26 -2.54
CA TYR A 313 9.47 -5.32 -3.09
C TYR A 313 8.74 -5.98 -4.25
N TRP A 314 9.47 -6.61 -5.18
CA TRP A 314 8.87 -7.39 -6.28
C TRP A 314 7.84 -8.41 -5.76
N MET A 315 8.15 -9.14 -4.68
CA MET A 315 7.20 -10.07 -4.05
C MET A 315 6.00 -9.36 -3.40
N ALA A 316 6.20 -8.17 -2.83
CA ALA A 316 5.14 -7.36 -2.25
C ALA A 316 4.13 -6.90 -3.31
N PHE A 317 4.63 -6.41 -4.43
CA PHE A 317 3.81 -5.89 -5.50
C PHE A 317 3.15 -7.05 -6.27
N ASN A 318 3.94 -7.93 -6.87
CA ASN A 318 3.43 -8.93 -7.81
C ASN A 318 2.69 -10.12 -7.20
N ILE A 319 2.81 -10.39 -5.90
CA ILE A 319 2.05 -11.46 -5.24
C ILE A 319 1.09 -10.89 -4.20
N GLU A 320 1.60 -10.19 -3.18
CA GLU A 320 0.77 -9.72 -2.06
C GLU A 320 -0.27 -8.68 -2.56
N ARG A 321 0.16 -7.62 -3.26
CA ARG A 321 -0.77 -6.61 -3.81
C ARG A 321 -1.52 -7.06 -5.05
N ALA A 322 -0.98 -7.95 -5.90
CA ALA A 322 -1.73 -8.54 -7.00
C ALA A 322 -2.95 -9.33 -6.52
N CYS A 323 -2.79 -10.12 -5.45
CA CYS A 323 -3.90 -10.81 -4.80
C CYS A 323 -4.91 -9.82 -4.18
N GLN A 324 -4.46 -8.78 -3.48
CA GLN A 324 -5.35 -7.72 -2.97
C GLN A 324 -6.10 -7.00 -4.10
N SER A 325 -5.44 -6.77 -5.24
CA SER A 325 -6.01 -6.14 -6.42
C SER A 325 -7.14 -6.97 -7.01
N TYR A 326 -6.97 -8.30 -7.12
CA TYR A 326 -8.04 -9.20 -7.57
C TYR A 326 -9.36 -8.94 -6.82
N PHE A 327 -9.26 -8.72 -5.51
CA PHE A 327 -10.40 -8.43 -4.62
C PHE A 327 -10.71 -6.94 -4.42
N GLY A 328 -10.01 -6.04 -5.11
CA GLY A 328 -10.24 -4.58 -5.06
C GLY A 328 -9.91 -3.92 -3.71
N CYS A 329 -9.03 -4.52 -2.90
CA CYS A 329 -8.78 -4.14 -1.51
C CYS A 329 -7.28 -3.89 -1.20
N VAL A 330 -6.54 -3.30 -2.13
CA VAL A 330 -5.12 -2.94 -1.94
C VAL A 330 -4.94 -1.98 -0.76
N GLN A 331 -4.35 -2.47 0.33
CA GLN A 331 -4.29 -1.77 1.61
C GLN A 331 -3.25 -0.62 1.63
N CYS A 332 -2.44 -0.51 0.58
CA CYS A 332 -1.44 0.53 0.41
C CYS A 332 -1.23 0.80 -1.09
N ILE A 333 -1.53 2.01 -1.55
CA ILE A 333 -0.97 2.59 -2.78
C ILE A 333 0.38 3.22 -2.38
N SER A 334 1.42 3.03 -3.19
CA SER A 334 2.80 3.33 -2.79
C SER A 334 3.24 4.76 -3.10
N GLY A 335 3.95 5.41 -2.17
CA GLY A 335 4.50 6.77 -2.34
C GLY A 335 5.29 7.01 -3.64
N PRO A 336 6.21 6.11 -4.04
CA PRO A 336 6.97 6.27 -5.29
C PRO A 336 6.11 6.36 -6.55
N LEU A 337 4.92 5.73 -6.56
CA LEU A 337 4.00 5.76 -7.70
C LEU A 337 2.58 5.42 -7.25
N GLY A 338 1.74 6.45 -7.14
CA GLY A 338 0.32 6.33 -6.79
C GLY A 338 -0.54 7.25 -7.63
N MET A 339 -1.80 6.89 -7.88
CA MET A 339 -2.76 7.75 -8.59
C MET A 339 -4.14 7.69 -7.95
N TYR A 340 -4.79 8.84 -7.85
CA TYR A 340 -6.06 9.03 -7.17
C TYR A 340 -7.01 9.84 -8.05
N ARG A 341 -8.32 9.57 -7.94
CA ARG A 341 -9.37 10.45 -8.47
C ARG A 341 -9.35 11.74 -7.66
N ASN A 342 -9.17 12.88 -8.31
CA ASN A 342 -9.05 14.16 -7.62
C ASN A 342 -10.35 14.50 -6.87
N SER A 343 -11.51 14.27 -7.48
CA SER A 343 -12.83 14.45 -6.85
C SER A 343 -12.92 13.77 -5.48
N LEU A 344 -12.34 12.57 -5.37
CA LEU A 344 -12.34 11.75 -4.17
C LEU A 344 -11.29 12.20 -3.13
N LEU A 345 -10.11 12.69 -3.56
CA LEU A 345 -9.14 13.29 -2.63
C LEU A 345 -9.78 14.43 -1.83
N HIS A 346 -10.54 15.31 -2.50
CA HIS A 346 -11.23 16.44 -1.87
C HIS A 346 -12.32 16.04 -0.87
N GLU A 347 -12.84 14.80 -0.90
CA GLU A 347 -13.81 14.32 0.10
C GLU A 347 -13.16 14.03 1.47
N PHE A 348 -11.84 13.81 1.52
CA PHE A 348 -11.15 13.43 2.77
C PHE A 348 -9.84 14.14 3.06
N MET A 349 -9.38 15.07 2.22
CA MET A 349 -8.07 15.73 2.33
C MET A 349 -7.80 16.30 3.73
N GLU A 350 -8.74 17.05 4.29
CA GLU A 350 -8.59 17.65 5.63
C GLU A 350 -8.49 16.60 6.74
N ALA A 351 -9.26 15.51 6.62
CA ALA A 351 -9.26 14.41 7.59
C ALA A 351 -8.03 13.50 7.46
N TRP A 352 -7.44 13.42 6.27
CA TRP A 352 -6.15 12.76 6.03
C TRP A 352 -4.99 13.58 6.58
N TYR A 353 -5.02 14.91 6.38
CA TYR A 353 -4.00 15.81 6.89
C TYR A 353 -3.98 15.79 8.43
N ASN A 354 -5.13 16.10 9.05
CA ASN A 354 -5.31 16.21 10.50
C ASN A 354 -5.38 14.85 11.24
N GLN A 355 -4.75 13.80 10.70
CA GLN A 355 -4.71 12.49 11.36
C GLN A 355 -3.99 12.58 12.70
N THR A 356 -4.72 12.29 13.78
CA THR A 356 -4.17 12.10 15.13
C THR A 356 -4.31 10.64 15.55
N PHE A 357 -3.29 10.11 16.23
CA PHE A 357 -3.31 8.79 16.86
C PHE A 357 -2.86 8.92 18.31
N MET A 358 -3.63 8.39 19.25
CA MET A 358 -3.40 8.54 20.70
C MET A 358 -3.10 10.01 21.12
N GLY A 359 -3.86 10.96 20.56
CA GLY A 359 -3.74 12.39 20.84
C GLY A 359 -2.59 13.12 20.13
N SER A 360 -1.71 12.43 19.39
CA SER A 360 -0.57 13.04 18.68
C SER A 360 -0.78 13.06 17.16
N HIS A 361 -0.38 14.16 16.50
CA HIS A 361 -0.41 14.24 15.02
C HIS A 361 0.56 13.22 14.38
N CYS A 362 0.11 12.59 13.30
CA CYS A 362 0.88 11.56 12.59
C CYS A 362 1.82 12.15 11.54
N SER A 363 3.13 12.09 11.79
CA SER A 363 4.19 12.65 10.94
C SER A 363 4.70 11.73 9.81
N PHE A 364 4.15 10.52 9.67
CA PHE A 364 4.57 9.55 8.65
C PHE A 364 3.49 8.53 8.32
N GLY A 365 3.61 7.90 7.14
CA GLY A 365 2.76 6.80 6.69
C GLY A 365 1.64 7.26 5.75
N ASP A 366 1.94 8.30 4.99
CA ASP A 366 0.99 9.17 4.29
C ASP A 366 0.26 8.42 3.18
N ASP A 367 1.01 7.67 2.36
CA ASP A 367 0.48 6.82 1.29
C ASP A 367 -0.48 5.74 1.82
N ARG A 368 -0.14 5.07 2.95
CA ARG A 368 -1.05 4.12 3.60
C ARG A 368 -2.30 4.81 4.11
N HIS A 369 -2.18 5.93 4.81
CA HIS A 369 -3.35 6.62 5.35
C HIS A 369 -4.26 7.16 4.24
N LEU A 370 -3.68 7.70 3.16
CA LEU A 370 -4.40 8.17 1.97
C LEU A 370 -5.22 7.03 1.34
N THR A 371 -4.60 5.85 1.21
CA THR A 371 -5.28 4.61 0.77
C THR A 371 -6.37 4.18 1.74
N ASN A 372 -6.11 4.29 3.05
CA ASN A 372 -7.05 3.96 4.11
C ASN A 372 -8.31 4.83 4.05
N ARG A 373 -8.16 6.12 3.72
CA ARG A 373 -9.31 7.03 3.52
C ARG A 373 -10.15 6.66 2.30
N VAL A 374 -9.52 6.31 1.16
CA VAL A 374 -10.23 5.76 -0.02
C VAL A 374 -11.05 4.52 0.36
N LEU A 375 -10.43 3.57 1.06
CA LEU A 375 -11.09 2.36 1.55
C LEU A 375 -12.20 2.67 2.57
N SER A 376 -12.02 3.66 3.44
CA SER A 376 -13.03 4.06 4.44
C SER A 376 -14.34 4.56 3.81
N LEU A 377 -14.28 5.09 2.59
CA LEU A 377 -15.43 5.52 1.81
C LEU A 377 -16.06 4.39 0.97
N GLY A 378 -15.47 3.19 0.98
CA GLY A 378 -15.99 2.01 0.26
C GLY A 378 -15.56 1.93 -1.21
N TYR A 379 -14.66 2.80 -1.67
CA TYR A 379 -14.08 2.70 -3.00
C TYR A 379 -13.03 1.59 -3.07
N SER A 380 -13.05 0.83 -4.17
CA SER A 380 -12.03 -0.18 -4.44
C SER A 380 -10.68 0.45 -4.74
N THR A 381 -9.62 -0.23 -4.33
CA THR A 381 -8.22 0.09 -4.61
C THR A 381 -7.57 -1.08 -5.33
N LYS A 382 -6.68 -0.78 -6.27
CA LYS A 382 -6.12 -1.74 -7.22
C LYS A 382 -4.60 -1.58 -7.31
N TYR A 383 -3.93 -2.67 -7.64
CA TYR A 383 -2.50 -2.76 -7.92
C TYR A 383 -2.34 -3.45 -9.27
N THR A 384 -1.14 -3.45 -9.82
CA THR A 384 -0.99 -3.48 -11.25
C THR A 384 0.39 -3.84 -11.78
N ALA A 385 0.48 -4.40 -13.00
CA ALA A 385 1.68 -4.93 -13.66
C ALA A 385 2.04 -4.40 -15.11
N ARG A 386 1.60 -3.22 -15.63
CA ARG A 386 2.12 -2.55 -16.90
C ARG A 386 2.55 -1.00 -16.99
N SER A 387 2.59 -0.17 -15.91
CA SER A 387 3.31 1.13 -15.72
C SER A 387 4.43 1.11 -14.63
N LYS A 388 5.71 1.32 -14.98
CA LYS A 388 6.85 1.15 -14.04
C LYS A 388 7.37 2.46 -13.43
N CYS A 389 8.15 2.34 -12.36
CA CYS A 389 9.12 3.35 -11.92
C CYS A 389 10.39 2.72 -11.32
N LEU A 390 11.44 3.51 -11.07
CA LEU A 390 12.71 3.11 -10.45
C LEU A 390 12.99 3.99 -9.23
N THR A 391 12.87 3.44 -8.02
CA THR A 391 13.09 4.17 -6.75
C THR A 391 14.41 3.77 -6.06
N GLU A 392 14.93 4.60 -5.14
CA GLU A 392 16.12 4.29 -4.34
C GLU A 392 15.79 3.36 -3.18
N THR A 393 16.76 2.60 -2.70
CA THR A 393 16.58 1.69 -1.57
C THR A 393 17.83 1.65 -0.68
N PRO A 394 17.69 1.81 0.66
CA PRO A 394 18.84 2.02 1.54
C PRO A 394 19.98 1.03 1.37
N ILE A 395 21.16 1.54 1.08
CA ILE A 395 22.38 0.73 0.91
C ILE A 395 22.94 0.21 2.24
N THR A 396 22.78 0.94 3.35
CA THR A 396 23.28 0.57 4.68
C THR A 396 22.21 -0.12 5.52
N TYR A 397 22.62 -1.17 6.23
CA TYR A 397 21.75 -1.98 7.09
C TYR A 397 20.98 -1.14 8.13
N LEU A 398 21.63 -0.16 8.76
CA LEU A 398 20.99 0.65 9.81
C LEU A 398 19.93 1.62 9.24
N ARG A 399 20.17 2.22 8.05
CA ARG A 399 19.16 3.05 7.36
C ARG A 399 17.98 2.20 6.89
N TRP A 400 18.24 0.99 6.38
CA TRP A 400 17.20 0.00 6.07
C TRP A 400 16.36 -0.34 7.31
N LEU A 401 17.01 -0.70 8.43
CA LEU A 401 16.33 -1.09 9.66
C LEU A 401 15.45 0.02 10.24
N ASN A 402 15.93 1.25 10.26
CA ASN A 402 15.13 2.41 10.70
C ASN A 402 13.95 2.67 9.75
N GLN A 403 14.14 2.56 8.43
CA GLN A 403 13.06 2.65 7.45
C GLN A 403 11.99 1.56 7.68
N GLN A 404 12.41 0.30 7.83
CA GLN A 404 11.50 -0.83 8.08
C GLN A 404 10.77 -0.73 9.43
N THR A 405 11.41 -0.16 10.45
CA THR A 405 10.78 0.15 11.74
C THR A 405 9.70 1.21 11.58
N ARG A 406 9.98 2.33 10.89
CA ARG A 406 9.00 3.38 10.57
C ARG A 406 7.82 2.83 9.76
N TRP A 407 8.10 1.96 8.79
CA TRP A 407 7.08 1.30 7.98
C TRP A 407 6.21 0.35 8.80
N SER A 408 6.80 -0.36 9.76
CA SER A 408 6.06 -1.23 10.69
C SER A 408 5.14 -0.42 11.62
N LYS A 409 5.57 0.75 12.11
CA LYS A 409 4.72 1.67 12.90
C LYS A 409 3.49 2.11 12.09
N SER A 410 3.74 2.60 10.88
CA SER A 410 2.68 2.99 9.94
C SER A 410 1.75 1.82 9.64
N TYR A 411 2.28 0.62 9.41
CA TYR A 411 1.47 -0.57 9.15
C TYR A 411 0.52 -0.90 10.31
N PHE A 412 1.01 -1.05 11.54
CA PHE A 412 0.14 -1.41 12.68
C PHE A 412 -0.86 -0.31 13.03
N ARG A 413 -0.47 0.97 12.89
CA ARG A 413 -1.39 2.10 13.07
C ARG A 413 -2.51 2.08 12.04
N GLU A 414 -2.16 1.98 10.75
CA GLU A 414 -3.16 1.95 9.69
C GLU A 414 -4.00 0.67 9.71
N TRP A 415 -3.48 -0.47 10.20
CA TRP A 415 -4.24 -1.71 10.43
C TRP A 415 -5.38 -1.50 11.44
N LEU A 416 -5.13 -0.77 12.53
CA LEU A 416 -6.17 -0.41 13.53
C LEU A 416 -7.24 0.52 12.95
N TYR A 417 -6.87 1.43 12.03
CA TYR A 417 -7.86 2.22 11.29
C TYR A 417 -8.64 1.34 10.30
N ASN A 418 -7.92 0.52 9.53
CA ASN A 418 -8.46 -0.29 8.44
C ASN A 418 -9.53 -1.29 8.91
N SER A 419 -9.37 -1.83 10.12
CA SER A 419 -10.33 -2.76 10.73
C SER A 419 -11.72 -2.17 10.96
N MET A 420 -11.85 -0.84 11.10
CA MET A 420 -13.15 -0.18 11.22
C MET A 420 -13.99 -0.23 9.93
N TRP A 421 -13.40 -0.53 8.77
CA TRP A 421 -14.10 -0.57 7.47
C TRP A 421 -13.96 -1.89 6.68
N PHE A 422 -13.47 -2.97 7.29
CA PHE A 422 -13.49 -4.31 6.69
C PHE A 422 -14.86 -4.69 6.10
N HIS A 423 -15.95 -4.30 6.77
CA HIS A 423 -17.34 -4.54 6.36
C HIS A 423 -17.77 -3.89 5.03
N LYS A 424 -16.97 -2.95 4.50
CA LYS A 424 -17.21 -2.29 3.21
C LYS A 424 -16.58 -3.01 2.02
N HIS A 425 -15.72 -4.01 2.29
CA HIS A 425 -14.85 -4.64 1.30
C HIS A 425 -15.01 -6.16 1.26
N HIS A 426 -14.30 -6.80 0.32
CA HIS A 426 -14.29 -8.25 0.19
C HIS A 426 -13.63 -8.93 1.41
N LEU A 427 -14.16 -10.10 1.84
CA LEU A 427 -13.70 -10.86 3.01
C LEU A 427 -12.20 -11.21 3.00
N TRP A 428 -11.58 -11.24 1.81
CA TRP A 428 -10.12 -11.39 1.67
C TRP A 428 -9.35 -10.34 2.47
N MET A 429 -9.84 -9.11 2.52
CA MET A 429 -9.22 -8.01 3.27
C MET A 429 -9.15 -8.33 4.77
N THR A 430 -10.27 -8.76 5.36
CA THR A 430 -10.33 -9.20 6.77
C THR A 430 -9.44 -10.42 7.00
N TYR A 431 -9.51 -11.42 6.12
CA TYR A 431 -8.73 -12.66 6.22
C TYR A 431 -7.22 -12.36 6.20
N GLU A 432 -6.75 -11.62 5.20
CA GLU A 432 -5.34 -11.27 5.05
C GLU A 432 -4.87 -10.38 6.20
N ALA A 433 -5.68 -9.42 6.65
CA ALA A 433 -5.34 -8.56 7.79
C ALA A 433 -5.18 -9.35 9.10
N VAL A 434 -6.00 -10.39 9.33
CA VAL A 434 -5.82 -11.31 10.47
C VAL A 434 -4.55 -12.15 10.31
N ILE A 435 -4.35 -12.81 9.15
CA ILE A 435 -3.16 -13.63 8.91
C ILE A 435 -1.88 -12.80 9.06
N THR A 436 -1.74 -11.71 8.32
CA THR A 436 -0.52 -10.90 8.27
C THR A 436 -0.30 -10.04 9.52
N GLY A 437 -1.38 -9.64 10.20
CA GLY A 437 -1.33 -8.96 11.49
C GLY A 437 -0.82 -9.85 12.62
N PHE A 438 -1.33 -11.08 12.73
CA PHE A 438 -1.01 -11.97 13.86
C PHE A 438 0.18 -12.93 13.61
N PHE A 439 0.53 -13.23 12.35
CA PHE A 439 1.67 -14.10 12.01
C PHE A 439 3.01 -13.77 12.71
N PRO A 440 3.42 -12.49 12.88
CA PRO A 440 4.66 -12.16 13.59
C PRO A 440 4.67 -12.66 15.04
N PHE A 441 3.54 -12.63 15.74
CA PHE A 441 3.44 -13.04 17.14
C PHE A 441 3.55 -14.56 17.28
N PHE A 442 2.84 -15.33 16.44
CA PHE A 442 2.97 -16.79 16.41
C PHE A 442 4.41 -17.22 16.11
N LEU A 443 5.06 -16.56 15.15
CA LEU A 443 6.44 -16.91 14.75
C LEU A 443 7.47 -16.56 15.82
N ILE A 444 7.28 -15.45 16.55
CA ILE A 444 8.11 -15.09 17.72
C ILE A 444 7.89 -16.09 18.87
N ALA A 445 6.63 -16.43 19.16
CA ALA A 445 6.30 -17.41 20.19
C ALA A 445 6.89 -18.79 19.86
N THR A 446 6.80 -19.23 18.60
CA THR A 446 7.42 -20.47 18.11
C THR A 446 8.94 -20.42 18.30
N ALA A 447 9.60 -19.35 17.83
CA ALA A 447 11.05 -19.23 17.93
C ALA A 447 11.53 -19.29 19.38
N ILE A 448 10.90 -18.53 20.30
CA ILE A 448 11.24 -18.58 21.72
C ILE A 448 10.95 -19.97 22.30
N GLN A 449 9.78 -20.55 22.03
CA GLN A 449 9.41 -21.86 22.57
C GLN A 449 10.40 -22.95 22.14
N LEU A 450 10.75 -23.04 20.85
CA LEU A 450 11.68 -24.06 20.35
C LEU A 450 13.10 -23.86 20.88
N PHE A 451 13.54 -22.61 21.08
CA PHE A 451 14.86 -22.30 21.64
C PHE A 451 14.98 -22.64 23.13
N TYR A 452 13.88 -22.78 23.86
CA TYR A 452 13.85 -23.14 25.28
C TYR A 452 13.27 -24.55 25.56
N GLN A 453 12.97 -25.34 24.52
CA GLN A 453 12.43 -26.70 24.66
C GLN A 453 13.47 -27.78 25.01
N GLY A 454 14.77 -27.46 24.98
CA GLY A 454 15.82 -28.42 25.37
C GLY A 454 16.15 -29.50 24.33
N ARG A 455 15.99 -29.19 23.03
CA ARG A 455 16.49 -30.01 21.90
C ARG A 455 17.06 -29.13 20.79
N LEU A 456 18.34 -29.26 20.49
CA LEU A 456 19.02 -28.57 19.39
C LEU A 456 18.41 -28.92 18.03
N TRP A 457 17.91 -30.15 17.86
CA TRP A 457 17.26 -30.57 16.63
C TRP A 457 16.03 -29.72 16.29
N ASN A 458 15.23 -29.32 17.29
CA ASN A 458 14.04 -28.50 17.06
C ASN A 458 14.41 -27.10 16.53
N ILE A 459 15.53 -26.53 17.00
CA ILE A 459 16.07 -25.25 16.53
C ILE A 459 16.56 -25.38 15.08
N LEU A 460 17.33 -26.42 14.78
CA LEU A 460 17.85 -26.68 13.43
C LEU A 460 16.73 -26.96 12.42
N LEU A 461 15.75 -27.78 12.80
CA LEU A 461 14.56 -28.06 11.99
C LEU A 461 13.75 -26.80 11.71
N PHE A 462 13.59 -25.91 12.70
CA PHE A 462 12.91 -24.63 12.50
C PHE A 462 13.63 -23.75 11.47
N LEU A 463 14.95 -23.64 11.56
CA LEU A 463 15.76 -22.91 10.57
C LEU A 463 15.63 -23.55 9.17
N LEU A 464 15.67 -24.87 9.06
CA LEU A 464 15.46 -25.61 7.82
C LEU A 464 14.06 -25.39 7.23
N ILE A 465 12.99 -25.39 8.04
CA ILE A 465 11.61 -25.15 7.60
C ILE A 465 11.42 -23.71 7.13
N VAL A 466 11.87 -22.72 7.92
CA VAL A 466 11.85 -21.31 7.52
C VAL A 466 12.59 -21.13 6.20
N GLN A 467 13.71 -21.82 6.02
CA GLN A 467 14.50 -21.72 4.82
C GLN A 467 13.87 -22.42 3.61
N ALA A 468 13.26 -23.60 3.80
CA ALA A 468 12.53 -24.32 2.76
C ALA A 468 11.31 -23.54 2.27
N VAL A 469 10.51 -22.97 3.18
CA VAL A 469 9.36 -22.12 2.82
C VAL A 469 9.83 -20.88 2.03
N ALA A 470 10.92 -20.24 2.47
CA ALA A 470 11.47 -19.10 1.74
C ALA A 470 12.02 -19.50 0.35
N LEU A 471 12.63 -20.68 0.22
CA LEU A 471 13.09 -21.22 -1.06
C LEU A 471 11.89 -21.51 -2.00
N ILE A 472 10.84 -22.18 -1.51
CA ILE A 472 9.61 -22.45 -2.28
C ILE A 472 8.99 -21.15 -2.80
N LYS A 473 8.83 -20.12 -1.94
CA LYS A 473 8.32 -18.80 -2.36
C LYS A 473 9.25 -18.14 -3.39
N SER A 474 10.56 -18.26 -3.24
CA SER A 474 11.56 -17.69 -4.17
C SER A 474 11.58 -18.37 -5.54
N SER A 475 11.40 -19.70 -5.57
CA SER A 475 11.32 -20.48 -6.81
C SER A 475 10.02 -20.18 -7.56
N PHE A 476 8.89 -20.09 -6.86
CA PHE A 476 7.64 -19.65 -7.47
C PHE A 476 7.75 -18.23 -8.06
N ALA A 477 8.35 -17.30 -7.32
CA ALA A 477 8.64 -15.94 -7.82
C ALA A 477 9.58 -15.95 -9.03
N SER A 478 10.58 -16.84 -9.06
CA SER A 478 11.48 -17.04 -10.20
C SER A 478 10.74 -17.53 -11.44
N CYS A 479 9.83 -18.49 -11.29
CA CYS A 479 8.99 -18.98 -12.39
C CYS A 479 8.05 -17.89 -12.91
N LEU A 480 7.38 -17.15 -12.02
CA LEU A 480 6.46 -16.07 -12.42
C LEU A 480 7.19 -14.91 -13.10
N ARG A 481 8.40 -14.54 -12.64
CA ARG A 481 9.21 -13.48 -13.26
C ARG A 481 9.97 -13.94 -14.51
N GLY A 482 10.11 -15.24 -14.74
CA GLY A 482 11.04 -15.78 -15.74
C GLY A 482 12.51 -15.46 -15.45
N ASN A 483 12.89 -15.26 -14.18
CA ASN A 483 14.23 -14.78 -13.83
C ASN A 483 14.78 -15.41 -12.53
N ILE A 484 15.86 -16.19 -12.70
CA ILE A 484 16.54 -16.94 -11.62
C ILE A 484 17.05 -16.07 -10.46
N VAL A 485 17.26 -14.76 -10.69
CA VAL A 485 17.66 -13.81 -9.64
C VAL A 485 16.64 -13.74 -8.50
N MET A 486 15.38 -14.13 -8.73
CA MET A 486 14.38 -14.20 -7.65
C MET A 486 14.64 -15.31 -6.63
N VAL A 487 15.42 -16.35 -6.95
CA VAL A 487 15.77 -17.41 -5.99
C VAL A 487 16.47 -16.83 -4.75
N PHE A 488 17.24 -15.74 -4.90
CA PHE A 488 17.87 -15.06 -3.77
C PHE A 488 16.88 -14.41 -2.78
N MET A 489 15.56 -14.38 -3.06
CA MET A 489 14.55 -14.09 -2.03
C MET A 489 14.64 -15.02 -0.83
N SER A 490 15.16 -16.23 -1.01
CA SER A 490 15.36 -17.18 0.06
C SER A 490 16.26 -16.65 1.18
N PHE A 491 17.20 -15.73 0.88
CA PHE A 491 18.02 -15.03 1.88
C PHE A 491 17.25 -13.97 2.70
N TYR A 492 16.13 -13.45 2.18
CA TYR A 492 15.33 -12.46 2.91
C TYR A 492 14.71 -13.03 4.19
N SER A 493 14.60 -14.36 4.30
CA SER A 493 14.19 -15.06 5.53
C SER A 493 15.06 -14.66 6.72
N VAL A 494 16.38 -14.57 6.56
CA VAL A 494 17.31 -14.21 7.62
C VAL A 494 17.14 -12.76 8.03
N LEU A 495 16.99 -11.82 7.09
CA LEU A 495 16.65 -10.43 7.42
C LEU A 495 15.30 -10.33 8.14
N TYR A 496 14.31 -11.14 7.75
CA TYR A 496 13.01 -11.17 8.41
C TYR A 496 13.11 -11.69 9.86
N MET A 497 13.77 -12.83 10.07
CA MET A 497 13.89 -13.48 11.38
C MET A 497 14.82 -12.73 12.35
N SER A 498 15.94 -12.20 11.87
CA SER A 498 16.93 -11.51 12.71
C SER A 498 16.53 -10.07 13.05
N SER A 499 15.87 -9.39 12.11
CA SER A 499 15.78 -7.92 12.14
C SER A 499 14.34 -7.42 12.11
N LEU A 500 13.49 -7.93 11.20
CA LEU A 500 12.13 -7.40 11.03
C LEU A 500 11.16 -7.86 12.11
N LEU A 501 11.26 -9.11 12.59
CA LEU A 501 10.45 -9.58 13.71
C LEU A 501 10.62 -8.71 14.97
N PRO A 502 11.84 -8.49 15.51
CA PRO A 502 11.99 -7.62 16.67
C PRO A 502 11.71 -6.14 16.36
N ALA A 503 12.02 -5.65 15.16
CA ALA A 503 11.66 -4.29 14.75
C ALA A 503 10.13 -4.06 14.70
N LYS A 504 9.34 -5.07 14.34
CA LYS A 504 7.86 -5.02 14.41
C LYS A 504 7.36 -4.88 15.84
N MET A 505 7.91 -5.66 16.79
CA MET A 505 7.53 -5.56 18.20
C MET A 505 7.90 -4.19 18.79
N PHE A 506 9.08 -3.69 18.46
CA PHE A 506 9.53 -2.35 18.85
C PHE A 506 8.69 -1.24 18.21
N ALA A 507 8.25 -1.42 16.96
CA ALA A 507 7.36 -0.50 16.29
C ALA A 507 5.98 -0.43 16.98
N ILE A 508 5.43 -1.55 17.44
CA ILE A 508 4.20 -1.56 18.26
C ILE A 508 4.44 -0.83 19.59
N ALA A 509 5.49 -1.21 20.33
CA ALA A 509 5.82 -0.63 21.63
C ALA A 509 6.14 0.88 21.57
N THR A 510 6.57 1.40 20.41
CA THR A 510 6.91 2.82 20.20
C THR A 510 6.02 3.50 19.16
N ILE A 511 4.82 2.97 18.92
CA ILE A 511 3.91 3.41 17.84
C ILE A 511 3.55 4.90 17.92
N ASN A 512 3.41 5.44 19.13
CA ASN A 512 3.07 6.85 19.38
C ASN A 512 4.28 7.81 19.26
N LYS A 513 5.52 7.32 19.08
CA LYS A 513 6.69 8.19 18.90
C LYS A 513 6.78 8.67 17.45
N ALA A 514 6.40 9.94 17.24
CA ALA A 514 6.34 10.65 15.96
C ALA A 514 7.69 11.05 15.33
N GLY A 515 8.83 10.70 15.95
CA GLY A 515 10.16 11.01 15.39
C GLY A 515 10.38 10.38 14.01
N TRP A 516 10.83 11.18 13.04
CA TRP A 516 10.92 10.81 11.61
C TRP A 516 11.86 9.62 11.34
N GLY A 517 12.85 9.39 12.21
CA GLY A 517 13.63 8.15 12.31
C GLY A 517 14.70 7.92 11.22
N THR A 518 14.56 8.57 10.06
CA THR A 518 15.52 8.61 8.95
C THR A 518 15.89 10.06 8.64
N SER A 519 17.16 10.35 8.36
CA SER A 519 17.63 11.68 7.93
C SER A 519 17.33 11.96 6.46
N GLY A 520 17.50 13.22 6.04
CA GLY A 520 17.54 13.59 4.61
C GLY A 520 18.67 12.87 3.85
N ARG A 521 18.62 12.89 2.51
CA ARG A 521 19.61 12.16 1.69
C ARG A 521 20.89 12.97 1.46
N LYS A 522 20.81 14.30 1.44
CA LYS A 522 21.94 15.24 1.41
C LYS A 522 22.88 15.06 2.62
N THR A 523 22.34 14.81 3.81
CA THR A 523 23.12 14.65 5.06
C THR A 523 22.69 13.39 5.83
N ILE A 524 23.52 12.33 5.77
CA ILE A 524 23.21 11.05 6.40
C ILE A 524 23.54 11.11 7.91
N VAL A 525 22.52 11.32 8.74
CA VAL A 525 22.64 11.21 10.20
C VAL A 525 22.41 9.77 10.62
N VAL A 526 23.35 9.22 11.40
CA VAL A 526 23.28 7.84 11.89
C VAL A 526 22.39 7.74 13.12
N ASN A 527 21.37 6.88 13.07
CA ASN A 527 20.44 6.66 14.17
C ASN A 527 20.49 5.19 14.63
N PHE A 528 21.01 4.94 15.82
CA PHE A 528 21.23 3.59 16.35
C PHE A 528 20.00 2.98 17.04
N ILE A 529 18.88 3.70 17.19
CA ILE A 529 17.71 3.23 17.96
C ILE A 529 17.14 1.90 17.42
N GLY A 530 17.24 1.66 16.10
CA GLY A 530 16.80 0.41 15.48
C GLY A 530 17.56 -0.84 15.95
N LEU A 531 18.80 -0.70 16.44
CA LEU A 531 19.59 -1.84 16.93
C LEU A 531 19.10 -2.36 18.29
N VAL A 532 18.52 -1.52 19.14
CA VAL A 532 18.05 -1.90 20.49
C VAL A 532 17.19 -3.16 20.50
N PRO A 533 16.09 -3.27 19.71
CA PRO A 533 15.29 -4.49 19.69
C PRO A 533 16.01 -5.70 19.09
N ILE A 534 17.00 -5.49 18.22
CA ILE A 534 17.81 -6.57 17.64
C ILE A 534 18.77 -7.12 18.70
N SER A 535 19.45 -6.27 19.47
CA SER A 535 20.30 -6.68 20.59
C SER A 535 19.50 -7.48 21.63
N ILE A 536 18.29 -7.03 21.99
CA ILE A 536 17.39 -7.75 22.90
C ILE A 536 17.03 -9.12 22.32
N TRP A 537 16.64 -9.18 21.04
CA TRP A 537 16.26 -10.41 20.35
C TRP A 537 17.38 -11.44 20.31
N PHE A 538 18.57 -11.05 19.88
CA PHE A 538 19.72 -11.96 19.87
C PHE A 538 20.15 -12.38 21.27
N THR A 539 19.99 -11.53 22.29
CA THR A 539 20.25 -11.91 23.68
C THR A 539 19.28 -13.01 24.15
N ILE A 540 17.98 -12.87 23.87
CA ILE A 540 16.96 -13.90 24.19
C ILE A 540 17.27 -15.21 23.48
N LEU A 541 17.56 -15.17 22.16
CA LEU A 541 17.87 -16.37 21.40
C LEU A 541 19.20 -17.02 21.85
N PHE A 542 20.21 -16.25 22.20
CA PHE A 542 21.49 -16.77 22.70
C PHE A 542 21.33 -17.46 24.06
N VAL A 543 20.59 -16.84 24.99
CA VAL A 543 20.27 -17.46 26.29
C VAL A 543 19.45 -18.75 26.10
N GLY A 544 18.51 -18.77 25.15
CA GLY A 544 17.76 -19.98 24.78
C GLY A 544 18.67 -21.10 24.25
N ILE A 545 19.56 -20.82 23.30
CA ILE A 545 20.54 -21.79 22.79
C ILE A 545 21.38 -22.34 23.95
N LEU A 546 21.95 -21.46 24.78
CA LEU A 546 22.78 -21.89 25.92
C LEU A 546 22.01 -22.75 26.91
N TYR A 547 20.77 -22.37 27.25
CA TYR A 547 19.88 -23.16 28.10
C TYR A 547 19.59 -24.54 27.49
N THR A 548 19.28 -24.60 26.19
CA THR A 548 19.02 -25.86 25.49
C THR A 548 20.26 -26.76 25.49
N VAL A 549 21.45 -26.24 25.17
CA VAL A 549 22.72 -26.98 25.23
C VAL A 549 22.98 -27.53 26.64
N VAL A 550 22.77 -26.72 27.69
CA VAL A 550 22.96 -27.15 29.09
C VAL A 550 21.94 -28.23 29.51
N GLN A 551 20.70 -28.19 29.01
CA GLN A 551 19.70 -29.22 29.34
C GLN A 551 19.91 -30.52 28.55
N GLU A 552 20.39 -30.43 27.31
CA GLU A 552 20.63 -31.59 26.45
C GLU A 552 21.90 -32.34 26.87
N THR A 553 22.99 -31.64 27.20
CA THR A 553 24.24 -32.22 27.75
C THR A 553 24.07 -32.93 29.09
N ARG A 554 22.98 -32.67 29.84
CA ARG A 554 22.63 -33.41 31.08
C ARG A 554 22.01 -34.78 30.82
N LYS A 555 21.75 -35.15 29.57
CA LYS A 555 21.22 -36.45 29.16
C LYS A 555 22.15 -37.09 28.13
N PRO A 556 22.29 -38.42 28.09
CA PRO A 556 23.02 -39.07 27.02
C PRO A 556 22.30 -38.80 25.68
N PHE A 557 23.04 -38.27 24.71
CA PHE A 557 22.51 -38.03 23.35
C PHE A 557 22.15 -39.37 22.68
N PRO A 558 20.90 -39.55 22.20
CA PRO A 558 20.55 -40.68 21.35
C PRO A 558 21.34 -40.61 20.03
N GLU A 559 21.93 -41.72 19.59
CA GLU A 559 22.71 -41.78 18.34
C GLU A 559 21.89 -41.28 17.12
N SER A 560 20.58 -41.53 17.09
CA SER A 560 19.71 -41.01 16.03
C SER A 560 19.58 -39.49 16.03
N GLU A 561 19.60 -38.83 17.20
CA GLU A 561 19.57 -37.37 17.26
C GLU A 561 20.89 -36.78 16.76
N ILE A 562 22.03 -37.40 17.09
CA ILE A 562 23.35 -37.02 16.55
C ILE A 562 23.37 -37.13 15.01
N ILE A 563 22.93 -38.26 14.45
CA ILE A 563 22.87 -38.48 12.99
C ILE A 563 21.99 -37.42 12.31
N VAL A 564 20.80 -37.17 12.84
CA VAL A 564 19.83 -36.23 12.27
C VAL A 564 20.32 -34.77 12.40
N LEU A 565 21.00 -34.42 13.51
CA LEU A 565 21.67 -33.13 13.69
C LEU A 565 22.79 -32.93 12.66
N ILE A 566 23.67 -33.92 12.45
CA ILE A 566 24.76 -33.85 11.48
C ILE A 566 24.22 -33.67 10.06
N ILE A 567 23.24 -34.49 9.65
CA ILE A 567 22.62 -34.41 8.32
C ILE A 567 21.94 -33.04 8.14
N GLY A 568 21.15 -32.59 9.12
CA GLY A 568 20.49 -31.28 9.05
C GLY A 568 21.49 -30.12 8.98
N ALA A 569 22.61 -30.19 9.69
CA ALA A 569 23.65 -29.17 9.67
C ALA A 569 24.36 -29.13 8.32
N ILE A 570 24.65 -30.29 7.71
CA ILE A 570 25.22 -30.39 6.36
C ILE A 570 24.24 -29.82 5.32
N VAL A 571 22.94 -30.15 5.41
CA VAL A 571 21.91 -29.60 4.50
C VAL A 571 21.79 -28.08 4.65
N TYR A 572 21.78 -27.57 5.88
CA TYR A 572 21.72 -26.12 6.13
C TYR A 572 22.98 -25.40 5.62
N ALA A 573 24.17 -25.93 5.92
CA ALA A 573 25.44 -25.34 5.49
C ALA A 573 25.62 -25.38 3.96
N SER A 574 25.31 -26.50 3.31
CA SER A 574 25.40 -26.64 1.85
C SER A 574 24.46 -25.69 1.10
N TYR A 575 23.24 -25.47 1.62
CA TYR A 575 22.33 -24.44 1.11
C TYR A 575 22.99 -23.03 1.14
N TRP A 576 23.62 -22.65 2.26
CA TRP A 576 24.28 -21.35 2.39
C TRP A 576 25.50 -21.23 1.45
N VAL A 577 26.36 -22.24 1.40
CA VAL A 577 27.52 -22.28 0.50
C VAL A 577 27.09 -22.17 -0.97
N MET A 578 26.07 -22.93 -1.38
CA MET A 578 25.53 -22.91 -2.74
C MET A 578 25.02 -21.51 -3.11
N LEU A 579 24.16 -20.90 -2.29
CA LEU A 579 23.60 -19.59 -2.64
C LEU A 579 24.60 -18.44 -2.51
N LEU A 580 25.54 -18.47 -1.55
CA LEU A 580 26.59 -17.45 -1.46
C LEU A 580 27.55 -17.52 -2.66
N THR A 581 27.81 -18.73 -3.16
CA THR A 581 28.55 -18.96 -4.40
C THR A 581 27.77 -18.42 -5.60
N LEU A 582 26.48 -18.78 -5.74
CA LEU A 582 25.61 -18.27 -6.81
C LEU A 582 25.49 -16.74 -6.77
N TYR A 583 25.36 -16.11 -5.60
CA TYR A 583 25.33 -14.66 -5.45
C TYR A 583 26.64 -14.02 -5.91
N SER A 584 27.78 -14.60 -5.51
CA SER A 584 29.10 -14.12 -5.89
C SER A 584 29.36 -14.24 -7.40
N VAL A 585 28.86 -15.30 -8.05
CA VAL A 585 28.98 -15.49 -9.50
C VAL A 585 27.98 -14.60 -10.26
N LEU A 586 26.69 -14.70 -9.97
CA LEU A 586 25.63 -14.05 -10.76
C LEU A 586 25.47 -12.55 -10.48
N ILE A 587 25.77 -12.09 -9.26
CA ILE A 587 25.56 -10.69 -8.86
C ILE A 587 26.89 -9.94 -8.78
N ASN A 588 27.88 -10.44 -8.02
CA ASN A 588 29.14 -9.69 -7.83
C ASN A 588 30.04 -9.66 -9.07
N LYS A 589 30.09 -10.71 -9.90
CA LYS A 589 30.87 -10.71 -11.15
C LYS A 589 30.07 -10.10 -12.33
N CYS A 590 28.86 -10.58 -12.61
CA CYS A 590 28.09 -10.07 -13.75
C CYS A 590 27.51 -8.66 -13.53
N GLY A 591 27.15 -8.28 -12.30
CA GLY A 591 26.67 -6.94 -11.98
C GLY A 591 27.73 -5.86 -12.15
N LYS A 592 29.01 -6.16 -11.88
CA LYS A 592 30.13 -5.24 -12.12
C LYS A 592 30.36 -4.94 -13.61
N ARG A 593 30.07 -5.89 -14.52
CA ARG A 593 30.11 -5.65 -15.98
C ARG A 593 29.01 -4.71 -16.49
N LYS A 594 27.95 -4.46 -15.71
CA LYS A 594 26.87 -3.51 -16.05
C LYS A 594 27.01 -2.16 -15.33
N LYS A 595 28.21 -1.79 -14.86
CA LYS A 595 28.48 -0.51 -14.17
C LYS A 595 28.97 0.63 -15.09
N GLU A 596 29.10 0.39 -16.40
CA GLU A 596 29.38 1.48 -17.34
C GLU A 596 28.15 2.40 -17.51
N PRO A 597 28.33 3.72 -17.64
CA PRO A 597 27.24 4.70 -17.53
C PRO A 597 26.44 4.87 -18.83
N HIS A 598 25.87 3.79 -19.35
CA HIS A 598 24.77 3.85 -20.31
C HIS A 598 23.45 3.51 -19.60
N TYR A 599 22.95 4.50 -18.87
CA TYR A 599 21.60 4.53 -18.30
C TYR A 599 20.64 5.33 -19.19
N ASP A 600 20.81 5.23 -20.50
CA ASP A 600 19.73 5.57 -21.43
C ASP A 600 18.64 4.52 -21.27
N MET A 601 17.46 4.96 -20.83
CA MET A 601 16.25 4.13 -20.88
C MET A 601 15.73 4.09 -22.33
N VAL A 602 16.52 3.51 -23.23
CA VAL A 602 15.97 2.77 -24.35
C VAL A 602 15.55 1.43 -23.77
N LEU A 603 14.31 1.39 -23.28
CA LEU A 603 13.64 0.14 -22.98
C LEU A 603 13.34 -0.49 -24.34
N ASP A 604 14.00 -1.62 -24.65
CA ASP A 604 13.64 -2.44 -25.81
C ASP A 604 12.13 -2.77 -25.73
N VAL A 605 11.43 -2.50 -26.83
CA VAL A 605 9.96 -2.51 -26.97
C VAL A 605 9.37 -3.91 -26.88
#